data_AF-A0A6D2KVT9-F1
#
_entry.id   AF-A0A6D2KVT9-F1
#
_cell.length_a   1.000
_cell.length_b   1.000
_cell.length_c   1.000
_cell.angle_alpha   90.00
_cell.angle_beta   90.00
_cell.angle_gamma   90.00
#
_symmetry.space_group_name_H-M   'P 1'
#
loop_
_entity.id
_entity.type
_entity.pdbx_description
1 polymer ?
#
loop_
_entity_poly.entity_id
_entity_poly.type
_entity_poly.pdbx_seq_one_letter_code
_entity_poly.pdbx_strand_id
1 'polypeptide(L)'
;MAQVPCDAEGVCMRCKTTPPTEESLMCGTCASPWHASCLSSLPETLASTLQWECPDCSGEDDSLPVASNDGSGVVAAIHAIEADMTLTDADKAKKKQEMMGGNIVVDEEEEKKDKGLGDDDVLATLGENLTCVFCFELPDRPVMAPCGHNFCLKCFGKWTIGQGKRTCAECRKVIPLRMVRNPRINSALVSAIRLAKAPKPAAAGAPKVHHFVRNEDRPDKAFRTERAVRNGISNASCGKIFVTIPSNHFGPIPAENDPRRNQGVLVGET
;
A
#
# COMPACT_ATOMS: atom_id res chain seq x y z
N MET A 1 -23.30 -6.29 28.19
CA MET A 1 -23.54 -5.03 27.44
C MET A 1 -22.19 -4.54 26.93
N ALA A 2 -22.11 -4.06 25.68
CA ALA A 2 -20.85 -3.62 25.10
C ALA A 2 -20.32 -2.36 25.83
N GLN A 3 -19.03 -2.35 26.16
CA GLN A 3 -18.32 -1.16 26.64
C GLN A 3 -17.87 -0.39 25.40
N VAL A 4 -18.20 0.90 25.32
CA VAL A 4 -17.92 1.74 24.14
C VAL A 4 -17.25 3.06 24.58
N PRO A 5 -16.34 3.61 23.76
CA PRO A 5 -15.69 4.89 24.04
C PRO A 5 -16.68 6.08 23.92
N CYS A 6 -16.21 7.27 24.27
CA CYS A 6 -16.87 8.52 23.91
C CYS A 6 -16.68 8.83 22.41
N ASP A 7 -17.60 9.59 21.83
CA ASP A 7 -17.52 10.04 20.43
C ASP A 7 -16.55 11.23 20.26
N ALA A 8 -16.48 11.76 19.03
CA ALA A 8 -15.57 12.86 18.67
C ALA A 8 -15.87 14.16 19.44
N GLU A 9 -17.11 14.33 19.88
CA GLU A 9 -17.60 15.45 20.68
C GLU A 9 -17.39 15.22 22.19
N GLY A 10 -16.79 14.09 22.57
CA GLY A 10 -16.53 13.73 23.96
C GLY A 10 -17.76 13.21 24.71
N VAL A 11 -18.88 12.94 24.03
CA VAL A 11 -20.09 12.40 24.63
C VAL A 11 -19.95 10.89 24.78
N CYS A 12 -20.26 10.37 25.96
CA CYS A 12 -20.22 8.93 26.19
C CYS A 12 -21.28 8.22 25.33
N MET A 13 -20.86 7.31 24.46
CA MET A 13 -21.78 6.62 23.56
C MET A 13 -22.74 5.68 24.28
N ARG A 14 -22.47 5.34 25.55
CA ARG A 14 -23.30 4.46 26.39
C ARG A 14 -24.41 5.22 27.13
N CYS A 15 -24.06 6.24 27.90
CA CYS A 15 -25.03 7.00 28.70
C CYS A 15 -25.48 8.33 28.06
N LYS A 16 -24.90 8.70 26.91
CA LYS A 16 -25.20 9.93 26.16
C LYS A 16 -24.96 11.23 26.93
N THR A 17 -24.12 11.17 27.96
CA THR A 17 -23.68 12.35 28.73
C THR A 17 -22.21 12.64 28.48
N THR A 18 -21.85 13.91 28.51
CA THR A 18 -20.45 14.35 28.49
C THR A 18 -19.86 14.10 29.89
N PRO A 19 -18.84 13.25 30.01
CA PRO A 19 -18.17 13.00 31.27
C PRO A 19 -17.51 14.28 31.81
N PRO A 20 -17.56 14.54 33.13
CA PRO A 20 -16.64 15.49 33.73
C PRO A 20 -15.20 14.98 33.59
N THR A 21 -14.21 15.90 33.64
CA THR A 21 -12.80 15.55 33.45
C THR A 21 -12.30 14.50 34.44
N GLU A 22 -12.86 14.48 35.66
CA GLU A 22 -12.52 13.51 36.72
C GLU A 22 -13.05 12.10 36.46
N GLU A 23 -14.09 11.96 35.64
CA GLU A 23 -14.68 10.67 35.22
C GLU A 23 -14.30 10.30 33.78
N SER A 24 -13.33 11.00 33.20
CA SER A 24 -12.82 10.77 31.84
C SER A 24 -11.51 9.99 31.90
N LEU A 25 -11.53 8.77 31.37
CA LEU A 25 -10.34 7.92 31.24
C LEU A 25 -9.85 7.92 29.80
N MET A 26 -8.54 8.01 29.60
CA MET A 26 -7.90 7.93 28.29
C MET A 26 -7.17 6.59 28.18
N CYS A 27 -7.41 5.85 27.11
CA CYS A 27 -6.64 4.63 26.86
C CYS A 27 -5.19 4.99 26.50
N GLY A 28 -4.20 4.42 27.19
CA GLY A 28 -2.78 4.66 26.91
C GLY A 28 -2.33 4.27 25.50
N THR A 29 -3.03 3.33 24.86
CA THR A 29 -2.64 2.76 23.56
C THR A 29 -3.32 3.47 22.38
N CYS A 30 -4.64 3.63 22.44
CA CYS A 30 -5.41 4.21 21.33
C CYS A 30 -5.83 5.67 21.57
N ALA A 31 -5.50 6.24 22.74
CA ALA A 31 -5.87 7.59 23.16
C ALA A 31 -7.38 7.88 23.05
N SER A 32 -8.23 6.86 23.01
CA SER A 32 -9.68 7.05 22.96
C SER A 32 -10.19 7.45 24.35
N PRO A 33 -11.09 8.44 24.44
CA PRO A 33 -11.74 8.84 25.69
C PRO A 33 -12.83 7.84 26.10
N TRP A 34 -12.94 7.59 27.39
CA TRP A 34 -13.90 6.68 28.01
C TRP A 34 -14.52 7.30 29.24
N HIS A 35 -15.78 6.95 29.48
CA HIS A 35 -16.49 7.37 30.67
C HIS A 35 -16.29 6.32 31.76
N ALA A 36 -15.57 6.67 32.82
CA ALA A 36 -15.12 5.77 33.87
C ALA A 36 -16.30 5.00 34.50
N SER A 37 -17.38 5.73 34.83
CA SER A 37 -18.62 5.22 35.41
C SER A 37 -19.40 4.24 34.50
N CYS A 38 -19.07 4.19 33.21
CA CYS A 38 -19.71 3.30 32.23
C CYS A 38 -18.90 2.02 31.94
N LEU A 39 -17.71 1.90 32.53
CA LEU A 39 -16.86 0.71 32.43
C LEU A 39 -17.32 -0.36 33.41
N SER A 40 -17.08 -1.61 33.04
CA SER A 40 -17.39 -2.78 33.88
C SER A 40 -16.31 -3.06 34.92
N SER A 41 -15.09 -2.54 34.71
CA SER A 41 -13.96 -2.63 35.63
C SER A 41 -13.26 -1.26 35.67
N LEU A 42 -13.26 -0.65 36.84
CA LEU A 42 -12.58 0.62 37.08
C LEU A 42 -11.14 0.35 37.54
N PRO A 43 -10.13 1.09 37.08
CA PRO A 43 -8.81 1.04 37.70
C PRO A 43 -8.91 1.40 39.19
N GLU A 44 -8.39 0.54 40.06
CA GLU A 44 -8.53 0.66 41.52
C GLU A 44 -7.62 1.74 42.14
N THR A 45 -6.63 2.24 41.38
CA THR A 45 -5.68 3.24 41.86
C THR A 45 -5.44 4.36 40.84
N LEU A 46 -5.06 5.55 41.33
CA LEU A 46 -4.69 6.68 40.48
C LEU A 46 -3.50 6.38 39.56
N ALA A 47 -2.59 5.49 39.97
CA ALA A 47 -1.49 5.03 39.12
C ALA A 47 -2.03 4.16 37.97
N SER A 48 -2.97 3.26 38.27
CA SER A 48 -3.63 2.42 37.26
C SER A 48 -4.45 3.21 36.25
N THR A 49 -4.92 4.41 36.59
CA THR A 49 -5.59 5.33 35.66
C THR A 49 -4.66 5.85 34.55
N LEU A 50 -3.36 6.03 34.86
CA LEU A 50 -2.38 6.54 33.89
C LEU A 50 -1.89 5.48 32.90
N GLN A 51 -1.89 4.21 33.30
CA GLN A 51 -1.59 3.07 32.43
C GLN A 51 -2.83 2.26 32.06
N TRP A 52 -4.02 2.88 32.14
CA TRP A 52 -5.25 2.19 31.83
C TRP A 52 -5.36 1.93 30.31
N GLU A 53 -5.64 0.68 29.97
CA GLU A 53 -5.91 0.26 28.60
C GLU A 53 -7.38 -0.10 28.46
N CYS A 54 -7.99 0.32 27.35
CA CYS A 54 -9.40 -0.01 27.10
C CYS A 54 -9.58 -1.50 26.83
N PRO A 55 -10.80 -2.06 27.00
CA PRO A 55 -11.07 -3.48 26.74
C PRO A 55 -10.71 -3.98 25.32
N ASP A 56 -10.55 -3.07 24.36
CA ASP A 56 -10.09 -3.38 23.00
C ASP A 56 -8.56 -3.44 22.89
N CYS A 57 -7.84 -2.76 23.78
CA CYS A 57 -6.38 -2.71 23.84
C CYS A 57 -5.79 -3.66 24.88
N SER A 58 -6.47 -3.87 26.02
CA SER A 58 -6.03 -4.67 27.17
C SER A 58 -6.18 -6.18 26.99
N GLY A 59 -6.24 -6.66 25.75
CA GLY A 59 -6.50 -8.05 25.43
C GLY A 59 -5.31 -8.93 25.77
N GLU A 60 -5.28 -9.43 27.02
CA GLU A 60 -4.55 -10.59 27.57
C GLU A 60 -3.23 -10.95 26.88
N ASP A 61 -2.15 -10.69 27.62
CA ASP A 61 -0.77 -11.13 27.40
C ASP A 61 -0.69 -12.61 26.98
N ASP A 62 -0.56 -12.83 25.67
CA ASP A 62 0.07 -14.03 25.13
C ASP A 62 1.43 -13.56 24.63
N SER A 63 2.40 -13.64 25.54
CA SER A 63 3.83 -13.55 25.29
C SER A 63 4.21 -14.41 24.08
N LEU A 64 4.18 -13.81 22.89
CA LEU A 64 4.79 -14.36 21.69
C LEU A 64 6.25 -13.87 21.63
N PRO A 65 7.20 -14.75 21.26
CA PRO A 65 8.60 -14.37 21.18
C PRO A 65 8.73 -13.28 20.10
N VAL A 66 9.23 -12.12 20.51
CA VAL A 66 9.71 -11.09 19.61
C VAL A 66 10.88 -11.73 18.86
N ALA A 67 10.63 -12.18 17.63
CA ALA A 67 11.69 -12.37 16.67
C ALA A 67 12.28 -10.97 16.44
N SER A 68 13.49 -10.76 16.95
CA SER A 68 14.33 -9.59 16.68
C SER A 68 14.51 -9.49 15.18
N ASN A 69 13.64 -8.76 14.52
CA ASN A 69 13.83 -8.39 13.13
C ASN A 69 14.84 -7.25 13.15
N ASP A 70 16.03 -7.54 12.63
CA ASP A 70 17.22 -6.69 12.59
C ASP A 70 17.03 -5.51 11.60
N GLY A 71 15.97 -4.73 11.81
CA GLY A 71 15.62 -3.54 11.04
C GLY A 71 16.12 -2.24 11.68
N SER A 72 16.76 -2.31 12.85
CA SER A 72 17.27 -1.12 13.56
C SER A 72 18.51 -0.53 12.87
N GLY A 73 19.30 -1.34 12.17
CA GLY A 73 20.53 -0.90 11.49
C GLY A 73 20.28 -0.01 10.27
N VAL A 74 19.25 -0.31 9.48
CA VAL A 74 18.95 0.45 8.25
C VAL A 74 18.50 1.88 8.58
N VAL A 75 17.66 2.03 9.60
CA VAL A 75 17.15 3.35 10.03
C VAL A 75 18.27 4.20 10.63
N ALA A 76 19.16 3.60 11.43
CA ALA A 76 20.33 4.29 11.97
C ALA A 76 21.29 4.76 10.85
N ALA A 77 21.49 3.94 9.82
CA ALA A 77 22.33 4.29 8.69
C ALA A 77 21.73 5.38 7.79
N ILE A 78 20.40 5.39 7.60
CA ILE A 78 19.71 6.48 6.87
C ILE A 78 19.88 7.82 7.62
N HIS A 79 19.74 7.81 8.95
CA HIS A 79 19.89 9.00 9.76
C HIS A 79 21.33 9.54 9.74
N ALA A 80 22.33 8.65 9.68
CA ALA A 80 23.73 9.04 9.51
C ALA A 80 24.02 9.70 8.15
N ILE A 81 23.38 9.23 7.06
CA ILE A 81 23.52 9.84 5.72
C ILE A 81 22.89 11.23 5.67
N GLU A 82 21.77 11.44 6.38
CA GLU A 82 21.13 12.75 6.46
C GLU A 82 21.97 13.77 7.23
N ALA A 83 22.61 13.34 8.31
CA ALA A 83 23.45 14.15 9.19
C ALA A 83 24.80 14.55 8.56
N ASP A 84 25.24 13.88 7.49
CA ASP A 84 26.51 14.19 6.83
C ASP A 84 26.42 15.50 6.03
N MET A 85 27.18 16.51 6.46
CA MET A 85 27.21 17.84 5.83
C MET A 85 28.15 17.89 4.62
N THR A 86 28.92 16.83 4.35
CA THR A 86 29.88 16.77 3.24
C THR A 86 29.27 16.24 1.94
N LEU A 87 28.06 15.69 2.00
CA LEU A 87 27.33 15.14 0.86
C LEU A 87 26.30 16.14 0.33
N THR A 88 26.19 16.26 -1.00
CA THR A 88 25.10 17.01 -1.62
C THR A 88 23.78 16.23 -1.51
N ASP A 89 22.64 16.91 -1.65
CA ASP A 89 21.33 16.25 -1.55
C ASP A 89 21.15 15.13 -2.60
N ALA A 90 21.79 15.28 -3.77
CA ALA A 90 21.80 14.24 -4.81
C ALA A 90 22.60 13.01 -4.37
N ASP A 91 23.75 13.19 -3.71
CA ASP A 91 24.58 12.09 -3.23
C ASP A 91 23.93 11.39 -2.04
N LYS A 92 23.26 12.14 -1.16
CA LYS A 92 22.45 11.57 -0.07
C LYS A 92 21.32 10.70 -0.62
N ALA A 93 20.62 11.18 -1.65
CA ALA A 93 19.55 10.42 -2.31
C ALA A 93 20.08 9.13 -2.94
N LYS A 94 21.20 9.21 -3.67
CA LYS A 94 21.85 8.04 -4.30
C LYS A 94 22.27 6.99 -3.26
N LYS A 95 22.92 7.43 -2.18
CA LYS A 95 23.41 6.54 -1.11
C LYS A 95 22.27 5.86 -0.34
N LYS A 96 21.15 6.56 -0.13
CA LYS A 96 19.93 5.95 0.44
C LYS A 96 19.31 4.90 -0.48
N GLN A 97 19.32 5.12 -1.80
CA GLN A 97 18.82 4.15 -2.78
C GLN A 97 19.69 2.89 -2.85
N GLU A 98 21.01 3.04 -2.76
CA GLU A 98 21.95 1.91 -2.75
C GLU A 98 21.79 1.03 -1.50
N MET A 99 21.55 1.62 -0.32
CA MET A 99 21.32 0.88 0.93
C MET A 99 20.01 0.06 0.93
N MET A 100 19.03 0.44 0.10
CA MET A 100 17.76 -0.25 -0.06
C MET A 100 17.82 -1.36 -1.12
N GLY A 101 18.86 -1.37 -1.97
CA GLY A 101 19.17 -2.47 -2.88
C GLY A 101 20.11 -3.45 -2.19
N GLY A 102 19.57 -4.54 -1.64
CA GLY A 102 20.35 -5.53 -0.89
C GLY A 102 21.65 -5.93 -1.58
N ASN A 103 22.79 -5.66 -0.94
CA ASN A 103 24.11 -6.06 -1.40
C ASN A 103 24.30 -7.55 -1.09
N ILE A 104 24.12 -8.41 -2.09
CA ILE A 104 24.70 -9.77 -2.08
C ILE A 104 26.16 -9.58 -2.45
N VAL A 105 27.05 -9.68 -1.47
CA VAL A 105 28.44 -10.01 -1.74
C VAL A 105 28.48 -11.43 -2.26
N VAL A 106 28.69 -11.57 -3.57
CA VAL A 106 29.09 -12.82 -4.20
C VAL A 106 30.58 -12.73 -4.43
N ASP A 107 31.33 -13.53 -3.66
CA ASP A 107 32.70 -13.90 -4.02
C ASP A 107 32.71 -14.51 -5.42
N GLU A 108 33.71 -14.13 -6.19
CA GLU A 108 33.97 -14.63 -7.53
C GLU A 108 34.44 -16.10 -7.48
N GLU A 109 34.33 -16.75 -8.64
CA GLU A 109 34.82 -18.09 -9.00
C GLU A 109 33.87 -19.27 -8.68
N GLU A 110 33.03 -19.64 -9.66
CA GLU A 110 33.36 -20.76 -10.57
C GLU A 110 32.30 -20.93 -11.67
N GLU A 111 32.77 -21.03 -12.91
CA GLU A 111 31.98 -21.33 -14.10
C GLU A 111 31.29 -22.69 -14.01
N LYS A 112 29.94 -22.72 -13.95
CA LYS A 112 29.16 -23.88 -14.40
C LYS A 112 27.89 -23.48 -15.16
N LYS A 113 27.96 -23.72 -16.47
CA LYS A 113 26.87 -24.01 -17.44
C LYS A 113 25.47 -23.59 -17.00
N ASP A 114 25.09 -22.43 -17.53
CA ASP A 114 23.72 -22.00 -17.78
C ASP A 114 22.88 -23.13 -18.40
N LYS A 115 21.98 -23.70 -17.59
CA LYS A 115 20.76 -24.33 -18.07
C LYS A 115 19.63 -23.43 -17.62
N GLY A 116 19.11 -22.65 -18.56
CA GLY A 116 17.97 -21.78 -18.33
C GLY A 116 16.80 -22.54 -17.72
N LEU A 117 16.50 -22.21 -16.47
CA LEU A 117 15.24 -22.56 -15.81
C LEU A 117 14.23 -21.47 -16.18
N GLY A 118 13.13 -21.90 -16.79
CA GLY A 118 12.05 -21.03 -17.28
C GLY A 118 11.33 -20.28 -16.16
N ASP A 119 10.55 -19.27 -16.53
CA ASP A 119 9.78 -18.45 -15.58
C ASP A 119 8.77 -19.26 -14.74
N ASP A 120 8.43 -20.46 -15.20
CA ASP A 120 7.64 -21.45 -14.48
C ASP A 120 8.27 -21.89 -13.15
N ASP A 121 9.60 -21.85 -12.99
CA ASP A 121 10.26 -22.49 -11.83
C ASP A 121 10.11 -21.68 -10.52
N VAL A 122 10.12 -20.34 -10.58
CA VAL A 122 9.93 -19.49 -9.38
C VAL A 122 8.45 -19.41 -8.98
N LEU A 123 7.56 -19.37 -9.96
CA LEU A 123 6.11 -19.43 -9.70
C LEU A 123 5.68 -20.86 -9.30
N ALA A 124 6.37 -21.91 -9.76
CA ALA A 124 6.14 -23.29 -9.31
C ALA A 124 6.67 -23.50 -7.89
N THR A 125 7.88 -23.04 -7.57
CA THR A 125 8.45 -23.19 -6.21
C THR A 125 7.67 -22.42 -5.14
N LEU A 126 7.16 -21.22 -5.44
CA LEU A 126 6.21 -20.52 -4.56
C LEU A 126 4.79 -21.09 -4.68
N GLY A 127 4.34 -21.43 -5.89
CA GLY A 127 2.97 -21.85 -6.18
C GLY A 127 2.62 -23.19 -5.57
N GLU A 128 3.51 -24.19 -5.61
CA GLU A 128 3.29 -25.51 -5.02
C GLU A 128 3.11 -25.44 -3.49
N ASN A 129 3.77 -24.48 -2.83
CA ASN A 129 3.73 -24.31 -1.37
C ASN A 129 2.73 -23.23 -0.90
N LEU A 130 2.17 -22.43 -1.80
CA LEU A 130 1.27 -21.31 -1.49
C LEU A 130 0.01 -21.34 -2.37
N THR A 131 -0.69 -22.47 -2.42
CA THR A 131 -2.03 -22.55 -3.02
C THR A 131 -3.13 -22.43 -1.97
N CYS A 132 -4.26 -21.84 -2.36
CA CYS A 132 -5.45 -21.82 -1.52
C CYS A 132 -6.20 -23.15 -1.66
N VAL A 133 -6.33 -23.93 -0.57
CA VAL A 133 -7.00 -25.26 -0.58
C VAL A 133 -8.47 -25.27 -1.02
N PHE A 134 -9.11 -24.09 -1.13
CA PHE A 134 -10.51 -23.98 -1.52
C PHE A 134 -10.68 -23.75 -3.03
N CYS A 135 -9.79 -22.97 -3.65
CA CYS A 135 -9.88 -22.63 -5.07
C CYS A 135 -8.73 -23.19 -5.91
N PHE A 136 -7.74 -23.82 -5.26
CA PHE A 136 -6.56 -24.44 -5.87
C PHE A 136 -5.73 -23.48 -6.74
N GLU A 137 -5.85 -22.19 -6.45
CA GLU A 137 -5.12 -21.11 -7.12
C GLU A 137 -4.23 -20.37 -6.10
N LEU A 138 -3.28 -19.58 -6.61
CA LEU A 138 -2.53 -18.62 -5.81
C LEU A 138 -3.50 -17.68 -5.06
N PRO A 139 -3.40 -17.57 -3.72
CA PRO A 139 -4.34 -16.81 -2.91
C PRO A 139 -4.50 -15.36 -3.36
N ASP A 140 -5.73 -14.96 -3.69
CA ASP A 140 -6.09 -13.54 -3.85
C ASP A 140 -6.44 -12.93 -2.49
N ARG A 141 -5.73 -11.85 -2.14
CA ARG A 141 -5.80 -11.20 -0.81
C ARG A 141 -5.65 -12.25 0.31
N PRO A 142 -4.49 -12.91 0.44
CA PRO A 142 -4.27 -13.97 1.39
C PRO A 142 -4.51 -13.52 2.82
N VAL A 143 -5.22 -14.37 3.57
CA VAL A 143 -5.39 -14.30 5.01
C VAL A 143 -4.62 -15.47 5.60
N MET A 144 -3.71 -15.18 6.53
CA MET A 144 -2.90 -16.19 7.21
C MET A 144 -3.57 -16.58 8.53
N ALA A 145 -3.99 -17.85 8.64
CA ALA A 145 -4.49 -18.39 9.89
C ALA A 145 -3.36 -18.49 10.93
N PRO A 146 -3.64 -18.53 12.25
CA PRO A 146 -2.59 -18.58 13.29
C PRO A 146 -1.71 -19.84 13.20
N CYS A 147 -2.21 -20.86 12.50
CA CYS A 147 -1.47 -22.06 12.16
C CYS A 147 -0.49 -21.92 10.99
N GLY A 148 -0.38 -20.74 10.36
CA GLY A 148 0.51 -20.46 9.22
C GLY A 148 -0.09 -20.69 7.82
N HIS A 149 -1.20 -21.42 7.71
CA HIS A 149 -1.87 -21.69 6.43
C HIS A 149 -2.56 -20.45 5.85
N ASN A 150 -2.53 -20.33 4.51
CA ASN A 150 -2.96 -19.13 3.78
C ASN A 150 -4.18 -19.45 2.90
N PHE A 151 -5.19 -18.59 2.95
CA PHE A 151 -6.42 -18.73 2.16
C PHE A 151 -6.78 -17.41 1.49
N CYS A 152 -7.47 -17.43 0.35
CA CYS A 152 -8.08 -16.18 -0.17
C CYS A 152 -9.05 -15.62 0.86
N LEU A 153 -9.11 -14.29 1.02
CA LEU A 153 -10.06 -13.63 1.91
C LEU A 153 -11.51 -14.10 1.66
N LYS A 154 -11.89 -14.20 0.38
CA LYS A 154 -13.22 -14.68 -0.03
C LYS A 154 -13.47 -16.13 0.39
N CYS A 155 -12.48 -17.01 0.21
CA CYS A 155 -12.59 -18.43 0.54
C CYS A 155 -12.65 -18.64 2.05
N PHE A 156 -11.81 -17.93 2.79
CA PHE A 156 -11.83 -17.89 4.25
C PHE A 156 -13.20 -17.45 4.79
N GLY A 157 -13.75 -16.34 4.28
CA GLY A 157 -15.07 -15.85 4.70
C GLY A 157 -16.20 -16.84 4.40
N LYS A 158 -16.18 -17.51 3.24
CA LYS A 158 -17.16 -18.57 2.95
C LYS A 158 -17.08 -19.72 3.95
N TRP A 159 -15.88 -20.10 4.37
CA TRP A 159 -15.69 -21.18 5.34
C TRP A 159 -16.08 -20.78 6.77
N THR A 160 -15.63 -19.63 7.25
CA THR A 160 -15.83 -19.22 8.65
C THR A 160 -17.17 -18.56 8.90
N ILE A 161 -17.62 -17.68 8.01
CA ILE A 161 -18.88 -16.94 8.14
C ILE A 161 -20.01 -17.71 7.46
N GLY A 162 -19.77 -18.19 6.23
CA GLY A 162 -20.80 -18.89 5.45
C GLY A 162 -21.17 -20.27 6.03
N GLN A 163 -20.18 -21.05 6.46
CA GLN A 163 -20.41 -22.38 7.07
C GLN A 163 -20.30 -22.39 8.60
N GLY A 164 -19.95 -21.27 9.23
CA GLY A 164 -19.79 -21.18 10.70
C GLY A 164 -18.59 -21.96 11.27
N LYS A 165 -17.68 -22.45 10.42
CA LYS A 165 -16.57 -23.32 10.87
C LYS A 165 -15.38 -22.50 11.36
N ARG A 166 -15.01 -22.68 12.62
CA ARG A 166 -13.87 -22.00 13.27
C ARG A 166 -12.61 -22.85 13.33
N THR A 167 -12.35 -23.62 12.29
CA THR A 167 -11.18 -24.49 12.19
C THR A 167 -10.45 -24.25 10.88
N CYS A 168 -9.14 -24.42 10.85
CA CYS A 168 -8.36 -24.40 9.62
C CYS A 168 -8.82 -25.55 8.69
N ALA A 169 -9.01 -25.27 7.41
CA ALA A 169 -9.44 -26.30 6.45
C ALA A 169 -8.37 -27.38 6.22
N GLU A 170 -7.10 -27.03 6.45
CA GLU A 170 -5.94 -27.87 6.17
C GLU A 170 -5.51 -28.68 7.39
N CYS A 171 -5.19 -28.01 8.51
CA CYS A 171 -4.71 -28.67 9.72
C CYS A 171 -5.73 -28.77 10.87
N ARG A 172 -6.97 -28.32 10.66
CA ARG A 172 -8.09 -28.38 11.65
C ARG A 172 -7.89 -27.60 12.96
N LYS A 173 -6.75 -26.92 13.16
CA LYS A 173 -6.52 -26.04 14.32
C LYS A 173 -7.59 -24.96 14.43
N VAL A 174 -7.94 -24.60 15.67
CA VAL A 174 -9.00 -23.61 15.95
C VAL A 174 -8.58 -22.22 15.50
N ILE A 175 -9.51 -21.48 14.89
CA ILE A 175 -9.34 -20.10 14.46
C ILE A 175 -10.06 -19.18 15.45
N PRO A 176 -9.37 -18.21 16.08
CA PRO A 176 -9.96 -17.28 17.03
C PRO A 176 -11.10 -16.47 16.42
N LEU A 177 -12.14 -16.19 17.23
CA LEU A 177 -13.32 -15.44 16.77
C LEU A 177 -12.95 -14.00 16.34
N ARG A 178 -11.97 -13.38 17.01
CA ARG A 178 -11.44 -12.05 16.65
C ARG A 178 -10.96 -12.03 15.19
N MET A 179 -10.23 -13.07 14.79
CA MET A 179 -9.75 -13.21 13.41
C MET A 179 -10.88 -13.48 12.42
N VAL A 180 -11.88 -14.29 12.79
CA VAL A 180 -13.05 -14.56 11.93
C VAL A 180 -13.84 -13.28 11.65
N ARG A 181 -14.03 -12.43 12.66
CA ARG A 181 -14.75 -11.16 12.54
C ARG A 181 -13.97 -10.12 11.73
N ASN A 182 -12.65 -10.07 11.92
CA ASN A 182 -11.79 -9.09 11.26
C ASN A 182 -10.52 -9.74 10.69
N PRO A 183 -10.64 -10.50 9.59
CA PRO A 183 -9.49 -11.15 8.94
C PRO A 183 -8.54 -10.10 8.37
N ARG A 184 -7.26 -10.18 8.75
CA ARG A 184 -6.20 -9.31 8.24
C ARG A 184 -5.57 -9.93 7.00
N ILE A 185 -5.34 -9.10 5.99
CA ILE A 185 -4.65 -9.53 4.76
C ILE A 185 -3.14 -9.48 5.01
N ASN A 186 -2.44 -10.53 4.59
CA ASN A 186 -0.99 -10.58 4.63
C ASN A 186 -0.42 -9.79 3.43
N SER A 187 -0.03 -8.53 3.68
CA SER A 187 0.52 -7.63 2.65
C SER A 187 1.86 -8.10 2.11
N ALA A 188 2.71 -8.71 2.94
CA ALA A 188 3.99 -9.28 2.50
C ALA A 188 3.76 -10.39 1.47
N LEU A 189 2.78 -11.27 1.73
CA LEU A 189 2.43 -12.34 0.78
C LEU A 189 1.78 -11.78 -0.49
N VAL A 190 0.97 -10.71 -0.39
CA VAL A 190 0.47 -9.99 -1.59
C VAL A 190 1.63 -9.47 -2.44
N SER A 191 2.63 -8.83 -1.81
CA SER A 191 3.80 -8.31 -2.51
C SER A 191 4.63 -9.42 -3.15
N ALA A 192 4.88 -10.52 -2.42
CA ALA A 192 5.60 -11.68 -2.95
C ALA A 192 4.88 -12.31 -4.16
N ILE A 193 3.56 -12.52 -4.07
CA ILE A 193 2.76 -13.04 -5.18
C ILE A 193 2.81 -12.08 -6.39
N ARG A 194 2.77 -10.77 -6.15
CA ARG A 194 2.88 -9.76 -7.23
C ARG A 194 4.24 -9.77 -7.91
N LEU A 195 5.31 -9.88 -7.13
CA LEU A 195 6.68 -9.97 -7.67
C LEU A 195 6.87 -11.26 -8.47
N ALA A 196 6.34 -12.38 -7.98
CA ALA A 196 6.40 -13.67 -8.68
C ALA A 196 5.56 -13.66 -9.98
N LYS A 197 4.42 -12.96 -9.99
CA LYS A 197 3.56 -12.78 -11.18
C LYS A 197 4.04 -11.70 -12.13
N ALA A 198 4.98 -10.84 -11.72
CA ALA A 198 5.48 -9.80 -12.59
C ALA A 198 6.27 -10.47 -13.73
N PRO A 199 5.96 -10.15 -15.00
CA PRO A 199 6.81 -10.60 -16.09
C PRO A 199 8.23 -10.09 -15.80
N LYS A 200 9.23 -10.98 -15.87
CA LYS A 200 10.64 -10.61 -15.78
C LYS A 200 10.83 -9.39 -16.69
N PRO A 201 11.42 -8.28 -16.22
CA PRO A 201 11.75 -7.19 -17.14
C PRO A 201 12.62 -7.83 -18.22
N ALA A 202 12.12 -7.82 -19.46
CA ALA A 202 12.89 -8.28 -20.60
C ALA A 202 14.28 -7.66 -20.47
N ALA A 203 15.33 -8.49 -20.50
CA ALA A 203 16.73 -8.10 -20.35
C ALA A 203 16.91 -6.69 -20.89
N ALA A 204 17.22 -5.74 -19.99
CA ALA A 204 17.07 -4.31 -20.19
C ALA A 204 17.26 -3.89 -21.66
N GLY A 205 16.16 -3.90 -22.42
CA GLY A 205 16.12 -3.22 -23.70
C GLY A 205 16.39 -1.75 -23.38
N ALA A 206 17.27 -1.12 -24.16
CA ALA A 206 17.66 0.28 -23.98
C ALA A 206 16.46 1.13 -23.53
N PRO A 207 16.64 2.00 -22.51
CA PRO A 207 15.53 2.73 -21.91
C PRO A 207 14.69 3.33 -23.02
N LYS A 208 13.38 3.03 -23.02
CA LYS A 208 12.45 3.63 -23.99
C LYS A 208 12.46 5.13 -23.72
N VAL A 209 13.27 5.86 -24.48
CA VAL A 209 13.38 7.31 -24.39
C VAL A 209 12.03 7.88 -24.78
N HIS A 210 11.29 8.36 -23.80
CA HIS A 210 10.10 9.14 -24.04
C HIS A 210 10.56 10.56 -24.40
N HIS A 211 10.64 10.86 -25.68
CA HIS A 211 10.92 12.22 -26.14
C HIS A 211 9.74 13.13 -25.75
N PHE A 212 9.92 13.92 -24.70
CA PHE A 212 9.00 14.99 -24.35
C PHE A 212 9.26 16.18 -25.26
N VAL A 213 8.26 16.54 -26.07
CA VAL A 213 8.32 17.74 -26.94
C VAL A 213 7.55 18.85 -26.23
N ARG A 214 8.27 19.92 -25.89
CA ARG A 214 7.68 21.15 -25.34
C ARG A 214 6.66 21.71 -26.32
N ASN A 215 5.62 22.36 -25.80
CA ASN A 215 4.55 22.89 -26.65
C ASN A 215 5.08 23.90 -27.69
N GLU A 216 6.09 24.69 -27.33
CA GLU A 216 6.69 25.70 -28.21
C GLU A 216 7.30 25.10 -29.48
N ASP A 217 7.85 23.90 -29.38
CA ASP A 217 8.58 23.19 -30.44
C ASP A 217 7.67 22.30 -31.30
N ARG A 218 6.37 22.23 -30.99
CA ARG A 218 5.41 21.47 -31.78
C ARG A 218 5.05 22.21 -33.08
N PRO A 219 4.79 21.48 -34.18
CA PRO A 219 4.28 22.08 -35.41
C PRO A 219 2.85 22.58 -35.22
N ASP A 220 2.41 23.53 -36.04
CA ASP A 220 1.09 24.16 -35.88
C ASP A 220 -0.08 23.20 -36.12
N LYS A 221 0.12 22.16 -36.94
CA LYS A 221 -0.87 21.13 -37.25
C LYS A 221 -0.52 19.81 -36.55
N ALA A 222 -1.53 18.96 -36.35
CA ALA A 222 -1.33 17.59 -35.88
C ALA A 222 -0.35 16.86 -36.82
N PHE A 223 0.54 16.06 -36.24
CA PHE A 223 1.64 15.42 -36.96
C PHE A 223 1.81 13.96 -36.56
N ARG A 224 2.36 13.15 -37.46
CA ARG A 224 2.59 11.73 -37.22
C ARG A 224 3.91 11.53 -36.47
N THR A 225 3.89 10.71 -35.44
CA THR A 225 5.12 10.27 -34.76
C THR A 225 5.53 8.89 -35.27
N GLU A 226 6.81 8.52 -35.09
CA GLU A 226 7.32 7.19 -35.46
C GLU A 226 6.58 6.05 -34.76
N ARG A 227 5.94 6.33 -33.61
CA ARG A 227 5.12 5.37 -32.85
C ARG A 227 3.73 5.13 -33.46
N ALA A 228 3.27 5.97 -34.40
CA ALA A 228 1.94 5.86 -34.97
C ALA A 228 1.84 4.64 -35.91
N VAL A 229 1.08 3.62 -35.49
CA VAL A 229 0.93 2.34 -36.21
C VAL A 229 0.01 2.45 -37.44
N ARG A 230 -0.94 3.39 -37.44
CA ARG A 230 -1.91 3.57 -38.53
C ARG A 230 -1.58 4.80 -39.37
N ASN A 231 -1.90 4.72 -40.66
CA ASN A 231 -1.87 5.87 -41.56
C ASN A 231 -3.03 6.83 -41.26
N GLY A 232 -2.84 8.12 -41.53
CA GLY A 232 -3.83 9.18 -41.26
C GLY A 232 -3.65 9.88 -39.91
N ILE A 233 -4.63 10.72 -39.55
CA ILE A 233 -4.57 11.63 -38.38
C ILE A 233 -5.13 10.98 -37.11
N SER A 234 -5.78 9.81 -37.21
CA SER A 234 -6.45 9.15 -36.08
C SER A 234 -5.52 8.77 -34.93
N ASN A 235 -4.24 8.54 -35.22
CA ASN A 235 -3.19 8.24 -34.24
C ASN A 235 -2.08 9.32 -34.24
N ALA A 236 -2.37 10.53 -34.74
CA ALA A 236 -1.41 11.62 -34.78
C ALA A 236 -1.23 12.27 -33.41
N SER A 237 -0.04 12.84 -33.17
CA SER A 237 0.21 13.72 -32.03
C SER A 237 -0.44 15.07 -32.27
N CYS A 238 -0.93 15.71 -31.20
CA CYS A 238 -1.44 17.06 -31.29
C CYS A 238 -0.32 18.04 -31.66
N GLY A 239 -0.67 19.00 -32.52
CA GLY A 239 0.19 20.14 -32.83
C GLY A 239 0.35 21.08 -31.63
N LYS A 240 0.90 22.25 -31.90
CA LYS A 240 1.09 23.31 -30.92
C LYS A 240 -0.25 23.81 -30.39
N ILE A 241 -0.35 23.91 -29.08
CA ILE A 241 -1.48 24.54 -28.39
C ILE A 241 -1.23 26.04 -28.40
N PHE A 242 -2.14 26.82 -28.98
CA PHE A 242 -2.02 28.27 -29.08
C PHE A 242 -2.82 29.02 -28.02
N VAL A 243 -3.72 28.34 -27.33
CA VAL A 243 -4.60 28.93 -26.33
C VAL A 243 -3.99 28.84 -24.94
N THR A 244 -4.20 29.87 -24.11
CA THR A 244 -3.64 29.96 -22.74
C THR A 244 -4.56 29.41 -21.66
N ILE A 245 -5.64 28.76 -22.08
CA ILE A 245 -6.72 28.31 -21.21
C ILE A 245 -6.33 27.02 -20.47
N PRO A 246 -6.71 26.87 -19.18
CA PRO A 246 -6.45 25.65 -18.42
C PRO A 246 -7.26 24.46 -18.97
N SER A 247 -6.73 23.23 -18.78
CA SER A 247 -7.34 21.99 -19.29
C SER A 247 -8.79 21.75 -18.85
N ASN A 248 -9.20 22.35 -17.73
CA ASN A 248 -10.52 22.17 -17.14
C ASN A 248 -11.51 23.29 -17.51
N HIS A 249 -11.14 24.17 -18.43
CA HIS A 249 -12.02 25.25 -18.87
C HIS A 249 -13.13 24.71 -19.78
N PHE A 250 -14.35 25.11 -19.46
CA PHE A 250 -15.55 24.75 -20.22
C PHE A 250 -16.26 26.03 -20.64
N GLY A 251 -16.15 26.39 -21.92
CA GLY A 251 -16.71 27.63 -22.44
C GLY A 251 -16.07 28.08 -23.75
N PRO A 252 -16.58 29.17 -24.35
CA PRO A 252 -15.96 29.81 -25.51
C PRO A 252 -14.56 30.30 -25.18
N ILE A 253 -13.66 30.23 -26.16
CA ILE A 253 -12.28 30.71 -26.04
C ILE A 253 -12.20 32.08 -26.73
N PRO A 254 -12.24 33.20 -25.99
CA PRO A 254 -12.22 34.54 -26.57
C PRO A 254 -10.83 34.91 -27.10
N ALA A 255 -10.74 36.01 -27.85
CA ALA A 255 -9.51 36.56 -28.40
C ALA A 255 -8.38 36.74 -27.38
N GLU A 256 -8.73 37.15 -26.15
CA GLU A 256 -7.81 37.35 -25.03
C GLU A 256 -7.01 36.10 -24.66
N ASN A 257 -7.57 34.92 -24.95
CA ASN A 257 -6.98 33.63 -24.65
C ASN A 257 -6.21 33.02 -25.83
N ASP A 258 -6.12 33.73 -26.95
CA ASP A 258 -5.26 33.43 -28.10
C ASP A 258 -4.24 34.56 -28.29
N PRO A 259 -3.14 34.56 -27.53
CA PRO A 259 -2.16 35.66 -27.55
C PRO A 259 -1.44 35.82 -28.89
N ARG A 260 -1.50 34.84 -29.80
CA ARG A 260 -0.82 34.93 -31.10
C ARG A 260 -1.71 35.49 -32.20
N ARG A 261 -2.97 35.08 -32.27
CA ARG A 261 -3.89 35.52 -33.33
C ARG A 261 -4.90 36.56 -32.87
N ASN A 262 -5.08 36.73 -31.56
CA ASN A 262 -6.05 37.64 -30.95
C ASN A 262 -7.46 37.48 -31.57
N GLN A 263 -7.84 36.24 -31.85
CA GLN A 263 -9.10 35.89 -32.53
C GLN A 263 -9.95 34.93 -31.71
N GLY A 264 -9.31 34.08 -30.89
CA GLY A 264 -9.99 33.04 -30.13
C GLY A 264 -10.25 31.80 -31.00
N VAL A 265 -10.92 30.79 -30.43
CA VAL A 265 -11.29 29.59 -31.17
C VAL A 265 -12.67 29.78 -31.78
N LEU A 266 -12.71 29.99 -33.10
CA LEU A 266 -13.92 30.06 -33.88
C LEU A 266 -14.25 28.67 -34.43
N VAL A 267 -15.45 28.17 -34.13
CA VAL A 267 -15.92 26.87 -34.61
C VAL A 267 -16.72 27.08 -35.89
N GLY A 268 -16.23 26.57 -37.02
CA GLY A 268 -16.98 26.52 -38.28
C GLY A 268 -16.59 27.53 -39.36
N GLU A 269 -15.49 28.27 -39.22
CA GLU A 269 -14.93 29.08 -40.31
C GLU A 269 -13.95 28.23 -41.13
N THR A 270 -14.30 28.00 -42.40
CA THR A 270 -13.45 27.37 -43.44
C THR A 270 -12.70 28.40 -44.24
#